data_AF-A0A941VW90-F1
#
_entry.id   AF-A0A941VW90-F1
#
_cell.length_a   1.000
_cell.length_b   1.000
_cell.length_c   1.000
_cell.angle_alpha   90.00
_cell.angle_beta   90.00
_cell.angle_gamma   90.00
#
_symmetry.space_group_name_H-M   'P 1'
#
loop_
_entity.id
_entity.type
_entity.pdbx_description
1 polymer ?
#
loop_
_entity_poly.entity_id
_entity_poly.type
_entity_poly.pdbx_seq_one_letter_code
_entity_poly.pdbx_strand_id
1 'polypeptide(L)'
;MKRLLGGLALLVLVVLLVMVVRTVRLVPPPAETGDPAAPIAIDTVGAAGRLAGAVRFPTVSYASGGPIDTAAFAGLHQYLATAFPARGVDGTYGCGAGPRAQPRRLDPCAVLG
;
A
#
# COMPACT_ATOMS: atom_id res chain seq x y z
N MET A 1 44.40 -29.13 -3.88
CA MET A 1 43.83 -28.08 -3.02
C MET A 1 43.96 -26.66 -3.59
N LYS A 2 45.15 -26.20 -4.04
CA LYS A 2 45.33 -24.84 -4.63
C LYS A 2 44.43 -24.50 -5.85
N ARG A 3 44.07 -25.50 -6.67
CA ARG A 3 43.17 -25.33 -7.82
C ARG A 3 41.70 -25.11 -7.41
N LEU A 4 41.29 -25.71 -6.29
CA LEU A 4 39.95 -25.51 -5.70
C LEU A 4 39.86 -24.13 -5.04
N LEU A 5 40.91 -23.71 -4.31
CA LEU A 5 41.00 -22.37 -3.75
C LEU A 5 41.02 -21.29 -4.85
N GLY A 6 41.74 -21.53 -5.95
CA GLY A 6 41.75 -20.63 -7.11
C GLY A 6 40.39 -20.53 -7.79
N GLY A 7 39.67 -21.65 -7.96
CA GLY A 7 38.32 -21.66 -8.50
C GLY A 7 37.32 -20.91 -7.61
N LEU A 8 37.40 -21.12 -6.28
CA LEU A 8 36.56 -20.41 -5.31
C LEU A 8 36.85 -18.90 -5.29
N ALA A 9 38.11 -18.50 -5.32
CA ALA A 9 38.49 -17.09 -5.37
C ALA A 9 37.98 -16.41 -6.65
N LEU A 10 38.09 -17.10 -7.80
CA LEU A 10 37.56 -16.60 -9.07
C LEU A 10 36.03 -16.46 -9.02
N LEU A 11 35.32 -17.46 -8.46
CA LEU A 11 33.87 -17.42 -8.31
C LEU A 11 33.44 -16.21 -7.47
N VAL A 12 34.08 -16.00 -6.32
CA VAL A 12 33.78 -14.86 -5.43
C VAL A 12 34.04 -13.53 -6.14
N LEU A 13 35.15 -13.42 -6.89
CA LEU A 13 35.47 -12.23 -7.66
C LEU A 13 34.39 -11.92 -8.71
N VAL A 14 33.92 -12.94 -9.44
CA VAL A 14 32.86 -12.79 -10.44
C VAL A 14 31.56 -12.33 -9.79
N VAL A 15 31.17 -12.91 -8.65
CA VAL A 15 29.96 -12.51 -7.92
C VAL A 15 30.04 -11.05 -7.47
N LEU A 16 31.17 -10.64 -6.90
CA LEU A 16 31.39 -9.25 -6.48
C LEU A 16 31.28 -8.28 -7.66
N LEU A 17 31.88 -8.63 -8.80
CA LEU A 17 31.82 -7.81 -10.00
C LEU A 17 30.39 -7.67 -10.52
N VAL A 18 29.63 -8.76 -10.56
CA VAL A 18 28.20 -8.74 -10.93
C VAL A 18 27.38 -7.89 -9.97
N MET A 19 27.63 -7.97 -8.66
CA MET A 19 26.96 -7.12 -7.66
C MET A 19 27.24 -5.64 -7.93
N VAL A 20 28.51 -5.25 -8.11
CA VAL A 20 28.87 -3.85 -8.37
C VAL A 20 28.20 -3.35 -9.65
N VAL A 21 28.24 -4.12 -10.73
CA VAL A 21 27.59 -3.75 -12.00
C VAL A 21 26.08 -3.60 -11.82
N ARG A 22 25.43 -4.54 -11.11
CA ARG A 22 23.98 -4.49 -10.89
C ARG A 22 23.58 -3.31 -10.00
N THR A 23 24.38 -2.99 -9.00
CA THR A 23 24.15 -1.84 -8.10
C THR A 23 24.31 -0.53 -8.85
N VAL A 24 25.37 -0.36 -9.64
CA VAL A 24 25.59 0.87 -10.41
C VAL A 24 24.55 1.02 -11.53
N ARG A 25 24.08 -0.08 -12.12
CA ARG A 25 23.00 -0.06 -13.11
C ARG A 25 21.60 0.04 -12.51
N LEU A 26 21.46 0.04 -11.18
CA LEU A 26 20.18 0.22 -10.51
C LEU A 26 19.82 1.71 -10.57
N VAL A 27 19.46 2.19 -11.76
CA VAL A 27 18.89 3.51 -11.95
C VAL A 27 17.48 3.47 -11.36
N PRO A 28 17.19 4.24 -10.30
CA PRO A 28 15.82 4.38 -9.82
C PRO A 28 14.97 4.88 -11.00
N PRO A 29 13.77 4.32 -11.21
CA PRO A 29 12.80 4.96 -12.10
C PRO A 29 12.72 6.43 -11.70
N PRO A 30 12.67 7.38 -12.67
CA PRO A 30 12.37 8.76 -12.35
C PRO A 30 11.17 8.75 -11.43
N ALA A 31 11.31 9.33 -10.23
CA ALA A 31 10.14 9.59 -9.41
C ALA A 31 9.20 10.34 -10.34
N GLU A 32 7.98 9.81 -10.53
CA GLU A 32 6.94 10.57 -11.19
C GLU A 32 6.75 11.80 -10.32
N THR A 33 7.43 12.89 -10.67
CA THR A 33 7.11 14.24 -10.21
C THR A 33 5.81 14.57 -10.90
N GLY A 34 4.74 13.92 -10.45
CA GLY A 34 3.39 14.37 -10.72
C GLY A 34 3.28 15.79 -10.19
N ASP A 35 2.43 16.58 -10.86
CA ASP A 35 2.07 17.91 -10.38
C ASP A 35 1.74 17.85 -8.89
N PRO A 36 2.09 18.88 -8.11
CA PRO A 36 1.73 18.95 -6.71
C PRO A 36 0.22 18.70 -6.61
N ALA A 37 -0.13 17.58 -5.97
CA ALA A 37 -1.52 17.14 -5.87
C ALA A 37 -2.33 18.31 -5.31
N ALA A 38 -3.42 18.64 -6.02
CA ALA A 38 -4.29 19.73 -5.61
C ALA A 38 -4.68 19.53 -4.14
N PRO A 39 -4.59 20.59 -3.31
CA PRO A 39 -4.87 20.45 -1.89
C PRO A 39 -6.29 19.94 -1.70
N ILE A 40 -6.41 18.75 -1.12
CA ILE A 40 -7.69 18.13 -0.82
C ILE A 40 -8.31 18.94 0.31
N ALA A 41 -9.47 19.55 0.03
CA ALA A 41 -10.22 20.28 1.05
C ALA A 41 -10.80 19.28 2.05
N ILE A 42 -10.21 19.22 3.25
CA ILE A 42 -10.68 18.36 4.34
C ILE A 42 -11.71 19.14 5.15
N ASP A 43 -12.95 18.63 5.20
CA ASP A 43 -13.94 19.09 6.17
C ASP A 43 -13.55 18.59 7.57
N THR A 44 -12.85 19.45 8.32
CA THR A 44 -12.36 19.15 9.66
C THR A 44 -13.50 18.93 10.65
N VAL A 45 -14.64 19.60 10.49
CA VAL A 45 -15.79 19.49 11.38
C VAL A 45 -16.50 18.15 11.17
N GLY A 46 -16.78 17.77 9.93
CA GLY A 46 -17.35 16.45 9.61
C GLY A 46 -16.36 15.30 9.87
N ALA A 47 -15.05 15.51 9.70
CA ALA A 47 -14.04 14.53 10.08
C ALA A 47 -14.00 14.32 11.60
N ALA A 48 -13.99 15.40 12.39
CA ALA A 48 -14.02 15.32 13.85
C ALA A 48 -15.32 14.68 14.35
N GLY A 49 -16.47 14.98 13.73
CA GLY A 49 -17.74 14.33 14.05
C GLY A 49 -17.72 12.83 13.81
N ARG A 50 -17.19 12.39 12.65
CA ARG A 50 -17.05 10.96 12.32
C ARG A 50 -16.12 10.24 13.29
N LEU A 51 -15.00 10.86 13.64
CA LEU A 51 -14.05 10.35 14.63
C LEU A 51 -14.69 10.26 16.02
N ALA A 52 -15.40 11.31 16.45
CA ALA A 52 -16.08 11.33 17.74
C ALA A 52 -17.14 10.22 17.85
N GLY A 53 -17.81 9.87 16.75
CA GLY A 53 -18.71 8.70 16.70
C GLY A 53 -17.96 7.37 16.78
N ALA A 54 -16.81 7.24 16.11
CA ALA A 54 -15.99 6.02 16.15
C ALA A 54 -15.42 5.71 17.55
N VAL A 55 -14.99 6.75 18.29
CA VAL A 55 -14.40 6.60 19.64
C VAL A 55 -15.42 6.07 20.67
N ARG A 56 -16.71 6.16 20.39
CA ARG A 56 -17.78 5.67 21.30
C ARG A 56 -17.90 4.14 21.31
N PHE A 57 -17.34 3.44 20.33
CA PHE A 57 -17.34 1.98 20.30
C PHE A 57 -16.21 1.44 21.19
N PRO A 58 -16.51 0.66 22.25
CA PRO A 58 -15.50 0.17 23.20
C PRO A 58 -14.69 -1.01 22.63
N THR A 59 -13.82 -0.74 21.65
CA THR A 59 -12.95 -1.75 21.03
C THR A 59 -11.65 -1.94 21.83
N VAL A 60 -11.77 -2.24 23.12
CA VAL A 60 -10.62 -2.43 24.00
C VAL A 60 -10.06 -3.84 23.78
N SER A 61 -8.82 -3.92 23.29
CA SER A 61 -8.09 -5.18 23.19
C SER A 61 -7.47 -5.54 24.54
N TYR A 62 -7.98 -6.59 25.18
CA TYR A 62 -7.38 -7.14 26.39
C TYR A 62 -6.22 -8.08 26.02
N ALA A 63 -5.07 -7.93 26.69
CA ALA A 63 -3.98 -8.89 26.56
C ALA A 63 -4.41 -10.24 27.19
N SER A 64 -4.07 -11.34 26.50
CA SER A 64 -4.27 -12.74 26.94
C SER A 64 -5.71 -13.12 27.31
N GLY A 65 -6.50 -13.55 26.32
CA GLY A 65 -7.70 -14.39 26.53
C GLY A 65 -8.91 -13.71 27.18
N GLY A 66 -8.88 -12.39 27.38
CA GLY A 66 -10.04 -11.63 27.87
C GLY A 66 -11.23 -11.69 26.88
N PRO A 67 -12.47 -11.47 27.36
CA PRO A 67 -13.65 -11.44 26.50
C PRO A 67 -13.48 -10.39 25.41
N ILE A 68 -13.52 -10.83 24.15
CA ILE A 68 -13.54 -9.92 23.00
C ILE A 68 -15.00 -9.52 22.79
N ASP A 69 -15.31 -8.24 22.94
CA ASP A 69 -16.61 -7.70 22.55
C ASP A 69 -16.68 -7.58 21.02
N THR A 70 -16.95 -8.73 20.40
CA THR A 70 -17.10 -8.86 18.94
C THR A 70 -18.29 -8.05 18.42
N ALA A 71 -19.29 -7.78 19.26
CA ALA A 71 -20.47 -6.99 18.89
C ALA A 71 -20.12 -5.50 18.78
N ALA A 72 -19.39 -4.95 19.76
CA ALA A 72 -18.88 -3.57 19.71
C ALA A 72 -17.96 -3.34 18.50
N PHE A 73 -17.10 -4.33 18.19
CA PHE A 73 -16.22 -4.28 17.03
C PHE A 73 -16.98 -4.33 15.70
N ALA A 74 -17.99 -5.22 15.58
CA ALA A 74 -18.85 -5.28 14.40
C ALA A 74 -19.66 -3.98 14.21
N GLY A 75 -20.13 -3.37 15.31
CA GLY A 75 -20.81 -2.07 15.29
C GLY A 75 -19.94 -0.93 14.75
N LEU A 76 -18.66 -0.90 15.15
CA LEU A 76 -17.69 0.06 14.59
C LEU A 76 -17.51 -0.15 13.08
N HIS A 77 -17.37 -1.39 12.64
CA HIS A 77 -17.22 -1.71 11.21
C HIS A 77 -18.42 -1.25 10.37
N GLN A 78 -19.63 -1.48 10.87
CA GLN A 78 -20.85 -1.02 10.21
C GLN A 78 -20.93 0.51 10.18
N TYR A 79 -20.61 1.16 11.30
CA TYR A 79 -20.57 2.62 11.39
C TYR A 79 -19.59 3.21 10.36
N LEU A 80 -18.38 2.67 10.25
CA LEU A 80 -17.39 3.13 9.26
C LEU A 80 -17.86 2.95 7.82
N ALA A 81 -18.51 1.83 7.51
CA ALA A 81 -19.09 1.58 6.18
C ALA A 81 -20.16 2.63 5.81
N THR A 82 -20.94 3.10 6.79
CA THR A 82 -21.93 4.17 6.58
C THR A 82 -21.32 5.57 6.55
N ALA A 83 -20.30 5.85 7.38
CA ALA A 83 -19.67 7.16 7.52
C ALA A 83 -18.71 7.49 6.36
N PHE A 84 -18.17 6.45 5.71
CA PHE A 84 -17.25 6.54 4.57
C PHE A 84 -17.74 5.67 3.42
N PRO A 85 -18.83 6.04 2.73
CA PRO A 85 -19.24 5.34 1.54
C PRO A 85 -18.13 5.45 0.48
N ALA A 86 -17.86 4.36 -0.24
CA ALA A 86 -16.86 4.30 -1.32
C ALA A 86 -17.13 5.26 -2.50
N ARG A 87 -18.18 6.09 -2.41
CA ARG A 87 -18.58 7.10 -3.39
C ARG A 87 -17.90 8.47 -3.21
N GLY A 88 -16.97 8.62 -2.26
CA GLY A 88 -16.05 9.78 -2.21
C GLY A 88 -14.95 9.75 -3.29
N VAL A 89 -14.95 8.65 -4.02
CA VAL A 89 -14.43 8.30 -5.33
C VAL A 89 -14.53 9.26 -6.51
N ASP A 90 -14.27 10.59 -6.42
CA ASP A 90 -14.12 11.34 -7.68
C ASP A 90 -13.11 10.56 -8.54
N GLY A 91 -13.54 10.13 -9.73
CA GLY A 91 -12.97 9.00 -10.50
C GLY A 91 -11.55 9.18 -11.03
N THR A 92 -10.69 9.90 -10.32
CA THR A 92 -9.33 10.29 -10.70
C THR A 92 -8.25 9.44 -10.03
N TYR A 93 -8.59 8.57 -9.08
CA TYR A 93 -7.62 7.67 -8.41
C TYR A 93 -7.81 6.19 -8.77
N GLY A 94 -8.07 5.92 -10.05
CA GLY A 94 -8.22 4.56 -10.58
C GLY A 94 -7.52 4.24 -11.89
N CYS A 95 -7.01 5.24 -12.64
CA CYS A 95 -6.31 5.00 -13.91
C CYS A 95 -4.99 5.79 -13.98
N GLY A 96 -4.21 5.77 -12.90
CA GLY A 96 -2.79 6.09 -12.98
C GLY A 96 -2.06 4.90 -13.61
N ALA A 97 -1.66 5.05 -14.86
CA ALA A 97 -0.88 4.09 -15.62
C ALA A 97 0.51 3.88 -15.00
N GLY A 98 0.60 3.13 -13.90
CA GLY A 98 1.87 2.62 -13.42
C GLY A 98 2.41 1.56 -14.39
N PRO A 99 3.73 1.49 -14.66
CA PRO A 99 4.32 0.57 -15.64
C PRO A 99 4.31 -0.91 -15.23
N ARG A 100 3.41 -1.31 -14.31
CA ARG A 100 3.15 -2.69 -13.92
C ARG A 100 1.72 -3.09 -14.29
N ALA A 101 1.38 -2.92 -15.56
CA ALA A 101 0.25 -3.62 -16.17
C ALA A 101 0.50 -5.13 -16.04
N GLN A 102 0.01 -5.71 -14.95
CA GLN A 102 -0.01 -7.15 -14.75
C GLN A 102 -1.23 -7.68 -15.50
N PRO A 103 -1.04 -8.44 -16.58
CA PRO A 103 -2.12 -8.82 -17.47
C PRO A 103 -2.81 -10.05 -16.86
N ARG A 104 -3.74 -9.83 -15.93
CA ARG A 104 -4.79 -10.78 -15.52
C ARG A 104 -5.52 -10.27 -14.28
N ARG A 105 -6.45 -9.34 -14.47
CA ARG A 105 -7.77 -9.38 -13.80
C ARG A 105 -8.68 -8.46 -14.60
N LEU A 106 -9.72 -9.08 -15.16
CA LEU A 106 -10.85 -8.49 -15.87
C LEU A 106 -11.05 -6.99 -15.61
N ASP A 107 -10.80 -6.19 -16.65
CA ASP A 107 -11.04 -4.76 -16.68
C ASP A 107 -12.55 -4.45 -16.56
N PRO A 108 -13.01 -3.80 -15.48
CA PRO A 108 -14.35 -3.19 -15.47
C PRO A 108 -14.41 -1.90 -16.31
N CYS A 109 -13.28 -1.43 -16.86
CA CYS A 109 -13.18 -0.19 -17.62
C CYS A 109 -13.52 -0.32 -19.13
N ALA A 110 -13.71 -1.54 -19.65
CA ALA A 110 -13.94 -1.76 -21.09
C ALA A 110 -15.43 -1.74 -21.52
N VAL A 111 -16.38 -1.58 -20.59
CA VAL A 111 -17.81 -1.83 -20.86
C VAL A 111 -18.63 -0.55 -21.05
N LEU A 112 -18.05 0.64 -20.83
CA LEU A 112 -18.77 1.91 -21.01
C LEU A 112 -18.10 2.74 -22.11
N GLY A 113 -18.29 2.26 -23.35
CA GLY A 113 -18.25 3.08 -24.57
C GLY A 113 -19.67 3.48 -24.94
#